data_AF-A0A9D1E142-F1
#
_entry.id   AF-A0A9D1E142-F1
#
_cell.length_a   1.000
_cell.length_b   1.000
_cell.length_c   1.000
_cell.angle_alpha   90.00
_cell.angle_beta   90.00
_cell.angle_gamma   90.00
#
_symmetry.space_group_name_H-M   'P 1'
#
loop_
_entity.id
_entity.type
_entity.pdbx_description
1 polymer ?
#
loop_
_entity_poly.entity_id
_entity_poly.type
_entity_poly.pdbx_seq_one_letter_code
_entity_poly.pdbx_strand_id
1 'polypeptide(L)'
;MASKKTPEINGGSMADISFLMLIFFLMVSTMDPETGLARRLPPMPPENAQLEDLKVNRRNMLDVKINSRNGVMAGGQVILSDAQLEEIIIEFLTNPNDRSDLPSKTVKNIEGFGEYPVSEGVIS
;
A
#
# COMPACT_ATOMS: atom_id res chain seq x y z
N MET A 1 -59.24 -38.70 -12.87
CA MET A 1 -57.96 -37.96 -13.02
C MET A 1 -57.14 -38.23 -11.78
N ALA A 2 -56.02 -38.95 -11.89
CA ALA A 2 -55.18 -39.29 -10.75
C ALA A 2 -54.22 -38.13 -10.45
N SER A 3 -54.32 -37.53 -9.27
CA SER A 3 -53.38 -36.50 -8.82
C SER A 3 -52.01 -37.16 -8.57
N LYS A 4 -51.00 -36.75 -9.35
CA LYS A 4 -49.61 -37.16 -9.18
C LYS A 4 -49.09 -36.51 -7.90
N LYS A 5 -49.01 -37.27 -6.80
CA LYS A 5 -48.37 -36.82 -5.56
C LYS A 5 -46.91 -36.47 -5.87
N THR A 6 -46.55 -35.21 -5.66
CA THR A 6 -45.16 -34.73 -5.72
C THR A 6 -44.35 -35.49 -4.66
N PRO A 7 -43.19 -36.07 -5.01
CA PRO A 7 -42.36 -36.75 -4.02
C PRO A 7 -41.92 -35.76 -2.95
N GLU A 8 -42.19 -36.10 -1.69
CA GLU A 8 -41.76 -35.31 -0.53
C GLU A 8 -40.23 -35.36 -0.46
N ILE A 9 -39.60 -34.18 -0.57
CA ILE A 9 -38.17 -34.04 -0.41
C ILE A 9 -37.87 -34.13 1.09
N ASN A 10 -36.88 -34.95 1.46
CA ASN A 10 -36.44 -35.08 2.85
C ASN A 10 -35.79 -33.75 3.32
N GLY A 11 -36.61 -32.87 3.89
CA GLY A 11 -36.19 -31.56 4.37
C GLY A 11 -35.23 -31.62 5.55
N GLY A 12 -35.18 -32.73 6.30
CA GLY A 12 -34.29 -32.89 7.45
C GLY A 12 -32.82 -32.91 7.03
N SER A 13 -32.46 -33.77 6.06
CA SER A 13 -31.08 -33.87 5.55
C SER A 13 -30.67 -32.64 4.74
N MET A 14 -31.61 -31.99 4.06
CA MET A 14 -31.37 -30.75 3.31
C MET A 14 -31.11 -29.56 4.23
N ALA A 15 -31.80 -29.49 5.37
CA ALA A 15 -31.60 -28.44 6.37
C ALA A 15 -30.24 -28.54 7.05
N ASP A 16 -29.78 -29.74 7.39
CA ASP A 16 -28.49 -29.98 8.07
C ASP A 16 -27.29 -29.58 7.18
N ILE A 17 -27.31 -29.99 5.91
CA ILE A 17 -26.29 -29.60 4.93
C ILE A 17 -26.29 -28.09 4.68
N SER A 18 -27.47 -27.47 4.61
CA SER A 18 -27.58 -26.02 4.41
C SER A 18 -27.09 -25.23 5.62
N PHE A 19 -27.29 -25.75 6.83
CA PHE A 19 -26.83 -25.14 8.08
C PHE A 19 -25.30 -25.18 8.22
N LEU A 20 -24.69 -26.33 7.90
CA LEU A 20 -23.24 -26.48 7.83
C LEU A 20 -22.61 -25.54 6.79
N MET A 21 -23.21 -25.43 5.60
CA MET A 21 -22.75 -24.49 4.58
C MET A 21 -22.85 -23.04 5.04
N LEU A 22 -23.93 -22.67 5.75
CA LEU A 22 -24.09 -21.32 6.28
C LEU A 22 -23.03 -20.97 7.32
N ILE A 23 -22.75 -21.87 8.27
CA ILE A 23 -21.68 -21.66 9.27
C ILE A 23 -20.31 -21.61 8.58
N PHE A 24 -20.07 -22.48 7.60
CA PHE A 24 -18.85 -22.46 6.81
C PHE A 24 -18.66 -21.10 6.12
N PHE A 25 -19.69 -20.60 5.42
CA PHE A 25 -19.67 -19.28 4.79
C PHE A 25 -19.42 -18.17 5.82
N LEU A 26 -20.07 -18.20 6.98
CA LEU A 26 -19.89 -17.23 8.05
C LEU A 26 -18.48 -17.28 8.66
N MET A 27 -17.90 -18.47 8.80
CA MET A 27 -16.56 -18.70 9.33
C MET A 27 -15.48 -18.23 8.34
N VAL A 28 -15.61 -18.55 7.05
CA VAL A 28 -14.61 -18.12 6.05
C VAL A 28 -14.78 -16.64 5.65
N SER A 29 -15.98 -16.06 5.77
CA SER A 29 -16.20 -14.64 5.48
C SER A 29 -15.77 -13.71 6.63
N THR A 30 -15.57 -14.24 7.84
CA THR A 30 -15.03 -13.48 8.98
C THR A 30 -13.51 -13.54 9.06
N MET A 31 -12.84 -14.21 8.11
CA MET A 31 -11.40 -14.08 7.94
C MET A 31 -11.11 -12.69 7.36
N ASP A 32 -10.83 -11.76 8.28
CA ASP A 32 -10.38 -10.40 7.98
C ASP A 32 -9.20 -10.48 6.99
N PRO A 33 -9.22 -9.77 5.85
CA PRO A 33 -8.05 -9.72 4.99
C PRO A 33 -6.92 -9.07 5.78
N GLU A 34 -5.95 -9.90 6.15
CA GLU A 34 -4.66 -9.57 6.76
C GLU A 34 -4.24 -8.13 6.42
N THR A 35 -4.11 -7.30 7.47
CA THR A 35 -3.68 -5.91 7.36
C THR A 35 -2.40 -5.82 6.53
N GLY A 36 -2.51 -5.30 5.31
CA GLY A 36 -1.43 -5.27 4.35
C GLY A 36 -1.45 -4.00 3.51
N LEU A 37 -0.28 -3.43 3.26
CA LEU A 37 -0.12 -2.35 2.30
C LEU A 37 -0.23 -2.92 0.89
N ALA A 38 -1.24 -2.52 0.14
CA ALA A 38 -1.38 -2.90 -1.27
C ALA A 38 -0.18 -2.32 -2.07
N ARG A 39 0.80 -3.16 -2.39
CA ARG A 39 1.98 -2.77 -3.18
C ARG A 39 1.88 -3.31 -4.59
N ARG A 40 2.01 -2.44 -5.58
CA ARG A 40 2.30 -2.87 -6.96
C ARG A 40 3.77 -3.22 -7.03
N LEU A 41 4.08 -4.42 -7.53
CA LEU A 41 5.46 -4.78 -7.82
C LEU A 41 5.98 -3.87 -8.94
N PRO A 42 7.27 -3.46 -8.88
CA PRO A 42 7.89 -2.77 -10.00
C PRO A 42 7.86 -3.67 -11.25
N PRO A 43 7.85 -3.08 -12.46
CA PRO A 43 7.94 -3.84 -13.69
C PRO A 43 9.21 -4.70 -13.70
N MET A 44 9.15 -5.85 -14.36
CA MET A 44 10.34 -6.68 -14.52
C MET A 44 11.42 -5.87 -15.25
N PRO A 45 12.67 -5.88 -14.75
CA PRO A 45 13.78 -5.24 -15.44
C PRO A 45 13.97 -5.90 -16.82
N PRO A 46 14.38 -5.15 -17.85
CA PRO A 46 14.71 -5.75 -19.14
C PRO A 46 15.91 -6.71 -18.99
N GLU A 47 15.98 -7.77 -19.82
CA GLU A 47 16.98 -8.85 -19.70
C GLU A 47 18.45 -8.36 -19.67
N ASN A 48 18.70 -7.14 -20.15
CA ASN A 48 20.02 -6.51 -20.22
C ASN A 48 20.21 -5.33 -19.25
N ALA A 49 19.26 -5.06 -18.34
CA ALA A 49 19.45 -4.02 -17.33
C ALA A 49 20.47 -4.51 -16.30
N GLN A 50 21.63 -3.85 -16.27
CA GLN A 50 22.49 -3.88 -15.10
C GLN A 50 21.67 -3.28 -13.94
N LEU A 51 21.55 -4.03 -12.85
CA LEU A 51 21.05 -3.50 -11.58
C LEU A 51 22.07 -2.47 -11.11
N GLU A 52 21.94 -1.23 -11.59
CA GLU A 52 22.70 -0.14 -11.04
C GLU A 52 22.16 0.09 -9.62
N ASP A 53 23.02 -0.11 -8.62
CA ASP A 53 22.74 0.38 -7.28
C ASP A 53 22.42 1.87 -7.41
N LEU A 54 21.14 2.23 -7.21
CA LEU A 54 20.71 3.61 -7.12
C LEU A 54 21.46 4.25 -5.96
N LYS A 55 22.62 4.87 -6.26
CA LYS A 55 23.37 5.70 -5.32
C LYS A 55 22.58 6.98 -5.10
N VAL A 56 21.54 6.88 -4.28
CA VAL A 56 20.80 8.04 -3.79
C VAL A 56 21.73 8.78 -2.82
N ASN A 57 21.93 10.07 -3.07
CA ASN A 57 22.68 10.91 -2.15
C ASN A 57 21.92 10.96 -0.81
N ARG A 58 22.61 10.85 0.33
CA ARG A 58 21.99 10.90 1.66
C ARG A 58 21.12 12.14 1.87
N ARG A 59 21.47 13.27 1.25
CA ARG A 59 20.66 14.51 1.32
C ARG A 59 19.28 14.37 0.66
N ASN A 60 19.15 13.45 -0.30
CA ASN A 60 17.92 13.17 -1.02
C ASN A 60 17.12 12.04 -0.36
N MET A 61 17.53 11.55 0.82
CA MET A 61 16.89 10.41 1.48
C MET A 61 16.26 10.81 2.82
N LEU A 62 14.97 10.54 2.98
CA LEU A 62 14.27 10.67 4.26
C LEU A 62 14.02 9.28 4.85
N ASP A 63 14.75 8.96 5.91
CA ASP A 63 14.57 7.71 6.66
C ASP A 63 13.33 7.79 7.56
N VAL A 64 12.35 6.92 7.32
CA VAL A 64 11.15 6.74 8.14
C VAL A 64 11.20 5.38 8.82
N LYS A 65 11.35 5.39 10.15
CA LYS A 65 11.45 4.19 10.98
C LYS A 65 10.20 4.05 11.84
N ILE A 66 9.65 2.84 11.86
CA ILE A 66 8.52 2.48 12.69
C ILE A 66 8.97 1.38 13.65
N ASN A 67 8.61 1.50 14.92
CA ASN A 67 8.92 0.48 15.94
C ASN A 67 7.70 -0.37 16.29
N SER A 68 7.90 -1.42 17.10
CA SER A 68 6.84 -2.36 17.51
C SER A 68 5.78 -1.75 18.45
N ARG A 69 5.95 -0.51 18.90
CA ARG A 69 5.00 0.24 19.73
C ARG A 69 4.30 1.33 18.92
N ASN A 70 4.30 1.23 17.60
CA ASN A 70 3.74 2.23 16.68
C ASN A 70 4.38 3.62 16.80
N GLY A 71 5.57 3.73 17.40
CA GLY A 71 6.35 4.96 17.38
C GLY A 71 6.99 5.16 16.01
N VAL A 72 6.81 6.35 15.44
CA VAL A 72 7.34 6.74 14.13
C VAL A 72 8.48 7.76 14.31
N MET A 73 9.55 7.59 13.55
CA MET A 73 10.66 8.52 13.50
C MET A 73 10.96 8.86 12.04
N ALA A 74 10.98 10.14 11.68
CA ALA A 74 11.30 10.60 10.33
C ALA A 74 12.50 11.56 10.39
N GLY A 75 13.53 11.32 9.57
CA GLY A 75 14.71 12.21 9.50
C GLY A 75 15.45 12.36 10.84
N GLY A 76 15.36 11.36 11.73
CA GLY A 76 15.94 11.39 13.08
C GLY A 76 15.10 12.10 14.15
N GLN A 77 13.91 12.58 13.81
CA GLN A 77 12.98 13.22 14.75
C GLN A 77 11.82 12.28 15.08
N VAL A 78 11.44 12.21 16.36
CA VAL A 78 10.28 11.42 16.80
C VAL A 78 9.02 12.16 16.40
N ILE A 79 8.13 11.46 15.69
CA ILE A 79 6.87 12.01 15.22
C ILE A 79 5.78 11.62 16.22
N LEU A 80 5.00 12.62 16.64
CA LEU A 80 3.97 12.46 17.67
C LEU A 80 2.56 12.36 17.08
N SER A 81 2.37 12.78 15.83
CA SER A 81 1.09 12.70 15.12
C SER A 81 1.27 12.48 13.62
N ASP A 82 0.30 11.82 13.00
CA ASP A 82 0.31 11.53 11.56
C ASP A 82 0.33 12.82 10.72
N ALA A 83 -0.34 13.87 11.18
CA ALA A 83 -0.33 15.18 10.52
C ALA A 83 1.06 15.81 10.45
N GLN A 84 1.90 15.63 11.48
CA GLN A 84 3.28 16.09 11.45
C GLN A 84 4.12 15.31 10.45
N LEU A 85 3.88 14.00 10.31
CA LEU A 85 4.56 13.17 9.32
C LEU A 85 4.25 13.64 7.90
N GLU A 86 2.97 13.90 7.61
CA GLU A 86 2.52 14.41 6.32
C GLU A 86 3.17 15.75 5.99
N GLU A 87 3.20 16.69 6.94
CA GLU A 87 3.81 18.01 6.74
C GLU A 87 5.31 17.91 6.42
N ILE A 88 6.06 17.11 7.19
CA ILE A 88 7.50 16.88 6.96
C ILE A 88 7.74 16.23 5.60
N ILE A 89 6.93 15.24 5.21
CA ILE A 89 7.05 14.56 3.93
C ILE A 89 6.76 15.52 2.76
N ILE A 90 5.70 16.33 2.87
CA ILE A 90 5.33 17.29 1.84
C ILE A 90 6.43 18.36 1.70
N GLU A 91 6.93 18.90 2.81
CA GLU A 91 8.01 19.89 2.80
C GLU A 91 9.29 19.30 2.18
N PHE A 92 9.65 18.08 2.59
CA PHE A 92 10.83 17.39 2.07
C PHE A 92 10.73 17.17 0.56
N LEU A 93 9.62 16.63 0.06
CA LEU A 93 9.45 16.37 -1.37
C LEU A 93 9.35 17.66 -2.20
N THR A 94 8.62 18.67 -1.71
CA THR A 94 8.36 19.90 -2.47
C THR A 94 9.56 20.84 -2.47
N ASN A 95 10.33 20.88 -1.38
CA ASN A 95 11.44 21.80 -1.14
C ASN A 95 11.16 23.21 -1.72
N PRO A 96 10.12 23.92 -1.27
CA PRO A 96 9.64 25.14 -1.92
C PRO A 96 10.67 26.29 -1.91
N ASN A 97 11.55 26.30 -0.91
CA ASN A 97 12.57 27.34 -0.73
C ASN A 97 13.96 26.95 -1.29
N ASP A 98 14.05 25.85 -2.05
CA ASP A 98 15.28 25.28 -2.61
C ASP A 98 16.44 25.26 -1.59
N ARG A 99 16.14 24.81 -0.37
CA ARG A 99 17.12 24.77 0.70
C ARG A 99 18.17 23.69 0.42
N SER A 100 19.42 23.96 0.79
CA SER A 100 20.56 23.07 0.54
C SER A 100 20.56 21.78 1.37
N ASP A 101 19.80 21.76 2.47
CA ASP A 101 19.58 20.62 3.37
C ASP A 101 18.49 19.66 2.88
N LEU A 102 17.70 20.06 1.88
CA LEU A 102 16.59 19.32 1.31
C LEU A 102 16.94 18.71 -0.07
N PRO A 103 16.14 17.77 -0.61
CA PRO A 103 16.46 17.07 -1.85
C PRO A 103 16.57 18.01 -3.04
N SER A 104 17.46 17.61 -3.97
CA SER A 104 17.64 18.28 -5.26
C SER A 104 16.42 18.07 -6.15
N LYS A 105 16.18 19.00 -7.07
CA LYS A 105 15.20 18.83 -8.14
C LYS A 105 15.92 18.71 -9.48
N THR A 106 15.43 17.80 -10.31
CA THR A 106 15.92 17.60 -11.67
C THR A 106 14.76 17.83 -12.64
N VAL A 107 14.99 18.63 -13.67
CA VAL A 107 14.00 18.90 -14.71
C VAL A 107 13.80 17.63 -15.53
N LYS A 108 12.58 17.11 -15.53
CA LYS A 108 12.18 15.98 -16.36
C LYS A 108 11.05 16.39 -17.29
N ASN A 109 11.09 15.89 -18.51
CA ASN A 109 9.99 16.06 -19.45
C ASN A 109 8.90 15.02 -19.12
N ILE A 110 7.75 15.49 -18.66
CA ILE A 110 6.60 14.65 -18.36
C ILE A 110 5.63 14.77 -19.53
N GLU A 111 5.26 13.64 -20.12
CA GLU A 111 4.30 13.60 -21.21
C GLU A 111 2.98 14.28 -20.80
N GLY A 112 2.56 15.29 -21.55
CA GLY A 112 1.37 16.11 -21.25
C GLY A 112 1.59 17.33 -20.36
N PHE A 113 2.71 17.42 -19.62
CA PHE A 113 3.02 18.55 -18.73
C PHE A 113 4.24 19.37 -19.16
N GLY A 114 5.09 18.83 -20.06
CA GLY A 114 6.31 19.49 -20.51
C GLY A 114 7.46 19.36 -19.51
N GLU A 115 8.40 20.31 -19.54
CA GLU A 115 9.53 20.34 -18.61
C GLU A 115 9.07 20.77 -17.21
N TYR A 116 9.18 19.85 -16.25
CA TYR A 116 8.78 20.10 -14.87
C TYR A 116 9.91 19.75 -13.88
N PRO A 117 10.18 20.57 -12.85
CA PRO A 117 11.16 20.25 -11.83
C PRO A 117 10.62 19.14 -10.92
N VAL A 118 11.20 17.94 -11.00
CA VAL A 118 10.82 16.78 -10.18
C VAL A 118 11.85 16.59 -9.07
N SER A 119 11.37 16.42 -7.84
CA SER A 119 12.22 16.11 -6.68
C SER A 119 12.90 14.75 -6.84
N GLU A 120 14.19 14.69 -6.53
CA GLU A 120 14.95 13.45 -6.40
C GLU A 120 14.84 12.83 -5.01
N GLY A 121 13.99 13.41 -4.14
CA GLY A 121 13.74 12.92 -2.79
C GLY A 121 13.17 11.49 -2.80
N VAL A 122 13.78 10.61 -2.02
CA VAL A 122 13.34 9.23 -1.78
C VAL A 122 12.99 9.08 -0.31
N ILE A 123 11.82 8.49 -0.04
CA ILE A 123 11.37 8.16 1.31
C ILE A 123 11.57 6.65 1.49
N SER A 124 12.28 6.25 2.55
CA SER A 124 12.62 4.86 2.82
C SER A 124 12.25 4.42 4.22
#